data_AF-A0A924TRX9-F1
#
_entry.id   AF-A0A924TRX9-F1
#
_cell.length_a   1.000
_cell.length_b   1.000
_cell.length_c   1.000
_cell.angle_alpha   90.00
_cell.angle_beta   90.00
_cell.angle_gamma   90.00
#
_symmetry.space_group_name_H-M   'P 1'
#
loop_
_entity.id
_entity.type
_entity.pdbx_description
1 polymer ?
#
loop_
_entity_poly.entity_id
_entity_poly.type
_entity_poly.pdbx_seq_one_letter_code
_entity_poly.pdbx_strand_id
1 'polypeptide(L)' 'MRQAVIVSYARTGLAKAGRGGFNNTSNMTMLGHAIQHAVQRSGADPAEIEDVIAGCVA' A
#
# COMPACT_ATOMS: atom_id res chain seq x y z
N MET A 1 9.79 -25.12 9.09
CA MET A 1 10.65 -24.31 8.21
C MET A 1 9.95 -22.97 8.02
N ARG A 2 10.57 -21.83 8.34
CA ARG A 2 9.96 -20.50 8.13
C ARG A 2 10.45 -19.94 6.81
N GLN A 3 9.55 -19.77 5.85
CA GLN A 3 9.85 -19.17 4.55
C GLN A 3 9.02 -17.90 4.39
N ALA A 4 9.68 -16.79 4.04
CA ALA A 4 9.00 -15.57 3.68
C ALA A 4 8.51 -15.69 2.23
N VAL A 5 7.25 -15.34 2.00
CA VAL A 5 6.61 -15.39 0.68
C VAL A 5 5.89 -14.08 0.39
N ILE A 6 5.76 -13.74 -0.89
CA ILE A 6 4.97 -12.59 -1.34
C ILE A 6 3.58 -13.10 -1.71
N VAL A 7 2.59 -12.80 -0.89
CA VAL A 7 1.20 -13.28 -1.09
C VAL A 7 0.36 -12.37 -1.98
N SER A 8 0.67 -11.08 -2.04
CA SER A 8 -0.04 -10.12 -2.89
C SER A 8 0.78 -8.87 -3.17
N TYR A 9 0.31 -8.09 -4.14
CA TYR A 9 0.89 -6.80 -4.51
C TYR A 9 -0.18 -5.80 -4.92
N ALA A 10 0.05 -4.54 -4.58
CA ALA A 10 -0.73 -3.41 -5.03
C ALA A 10 0.15 -2.15 -5.07
N ARG A 11 -0.23 -1.21 -5.94
CA ARG A 11 0.36 0.13 -6.01
C ARG A 11 -0.69 1.13 -6.43
N THR A 12 -0.46 2.40 -6.12
CA THR A 12 -1.17 3.50 -6.76
C THR A 12 -0.71 3.67 -8.20
N GLY A 13 -1.49 4.42 -8.98
CA GLY A 13 -0.98 5.03 -10.20
C GLY A 13 0.18 5.99 -9.92
N LEU A 14 0.87 6.43 -10.97
CA LEU A 14 1.89 7.48 -10.87
C LEU A 14 1.36 8.75 -11.54
N ALA A 15 1.29 9.82 -10.77
CA ALA A 15 0.86 11.13 -11.26
C ALA A 15 2.06 12.10 -11.30
N LYS A 16 1.96 13.14 -12.15
CA LYS A 16 2.98 14.19 -12.22
C LYS A 16 2.89 15.11 -11.01
N ALA A 17 4.01 15.42 -10.38
CA ALA A 17 4.06 16.40 -9.30
C ALA A 17 3.61 17.79 -9.78
N GLY A 18 2.84 18.50 -8.96
CA GLY A 18 2.39 19.89 -9.21
C GLY A 18 1.31 20.04 -10.29
N ARG A 19 1.04 19.02 -11.10
CA ARG A 19 0.01 19.07 -12.16
C ARG A 19 -0.78 17.77 -12.40
N GLY A 20 -0.60 16.77 -11.55
CA GLY A 20 -1.25 15.46 -11.67
C GLY A 20 -2.44 15.29 -10.71
N GLY A 21 -3.18 14.19 -10.90
CA GLY A 21 -4.41 13.91 -10.15
C GLY A 21 -4.24 13.69 -8.64
N PHE A 22 -3.03 13.40 -8.16
CA PHE A 22 -2.75 13.16 -6.74
C PHE A 22 -2.22 14.37 -5.98
N ASN A 23 -2.15 15.57 -6.59
CA ASN A 23 -1.58 16.75 -5.93
C ASN A 23 -2.30 17.15 -4.64
N ASN A 24 -3.62 16.89 -4.55
CA ASN A 24 -4.44 17.19 -3.38
C ASN A 24 -4.74 15.92 -2.55
N THR A 25 -4.00 14.84 -2.78
CA THR A 25 -4.16 13.57 -2.07
C THR A 25 -3.02 13.41 -1.06
N SER A 26 -3.36 13.22 0.21
CA SER A 26 -2.38 12.95 1.26
C SER A 26 -1.60 11.66 0.96
N ASN A 27 -0.31 11.65 1.29
CA ASN A 27 0.55 10.47 1.19
C ASN A 27 -0.01 9.28 1.99
N MET A 28 -0.61 9.53 3.16
CA MET A 28 -1.25 8.50 3.98
C MET A 28 -2.48 7.90 3.30
N THR A 29 -3.26 8.70 2.56
CA THR A 29 -4.40 8.21 1.77
C THR A 29 -3.91 7.33 0.62
N MET A 30 -2.84 7.71 -0.06
CA MET A 30 -2.24 6.90 -1.13
C MET A 30 -1.70 5.56 -0.60
N LEU A 31 -1.01 5.58 0.55
CA LEU A 31 -0.52 4.38 1.21
C LEU A 31 -1.67 3.46 1.63
N GLY A 32 -2.69 4.01 2.29
CA GLY A 32 -3.87 3.26 2.71
C GLY A 32 -4.60 2.59 1.54
N HIS A 33 -4.74 3.30 0.42
CA HIS A 33 -5.34 2.74 -0.80
C HIS A 33 -4.55 1.53 -1.34
N ALA A 34 -3.22 1.62 -1.36
CA ALA A 34 -2.39 0.49 -1.79
C ALA A 34 -2.51 -0.70 -0.82
N ILE A 35 -2.43 -0.47 0.49
CA ILE A 35 -2.55 -1.52 1.51
C ILE A 35 -3.91 -2.21 1.41
N GLN A 36 -5.01 -1.45 1.33
CA GLN A 36 -6.37 -2.00 1.23
C GLN A 36 -6.49 -3.01 0.09
N HIS A 37 -5.99 -2.67 -1.10
CA HIS A 37 -6.05 -3.57 -2.24
C HIS A 37 -5.07 -4.75 -2.16
N ALA A 38 -3.89 -4.58 -1.54
CA ALA A 38 -2.97 -5.70 -1.32
C ALA A 38 -3.58 -6.72 -0.35
N VAL A 39 -4.15 -6.28 0.77
CA VAL A 39 -4.80 -7.14 1.75
C VAL A 39 -6.00 -7.85 1.10
N GLN A 40 -6.88 -7.10 0.42
CA GLN A 40 -8.03 -7.70 -0.26
C GLN A 40 -7.65 -8.78 -1.29
N ARG A 41 -6.57 -8.58 -2.07
CA ARG A 41 -6.10 -9.56 -3.06
C ARG A 41 -5.41 -10.77 -2.44
N SER A 42 -4.81 -10.61 -1.26
CA SER A 42 -4.16 -11.72 -0.54
C SER A 42 -5.16 -12.74 0.01
N GLY A 43 -6.40 -12.32 0.27
CA GLY A 43 -7.40 -13.13 0.97
C GLY A 43 -7.09 -13.34 2.45
N ALA A 44 -6.06 -12.71 3.00
CA ALA A 44 -5.74 -12.75 4.43
C ALA A 44 -6.80 -12.01 5.25
N ASP A 45 -7.09 -12.51 6.44
CA ASP A 45 -7.88 -11.76 7.42
C ASP A 45 -7.07 -10.53 7.87
N PRO A 46 -7.60 -9.30 7.74
CA PRO A 46 -6.92 -8.10 8.22
C PRO A 46 -6.52 -8.16 9.70
N ALA A 47 -7.22 -8.93 10.54
CA ALA A 47 -6.90 -9.10 11.95
C ALA A 47 -5.62 -9.94 12.21
N GLU A 48 -5.17 -10.72 11.22
CA GLU A 48 -3.93 -11.51 11.30
C GLU A 48 -2.68 -10.70 10.92
N ILE A 49 -2.83 -9.46 10.46
CA ILE A 49 -1.71 -8.60 10.09
C ILE A 49 -1.11 -7.98 11.36
N GLU A 50 0.09 -8.42 11.72
CA GLU A 50 0.76 -8.00 12.96
C GLU A 50 1.55 -6.69 12.83
N ASP A 51 2.03 -6.35 11.63
CA ASP A 51 2.89 -5.18 11.42
C ASP A 51 2.76 -4.57 10.01
N VAL A 52 3.04 -3.27 9.90
CA VAL A 52 3.04 -2.50 8.65
C VAL A 52 4.31 -1.65 8.57
N ILE A 53 5.19 -2.00 7.63
CA ILE A 53 6.46 -1.31 7.40
C ILE A 53 6.31 -0.38 6.19
N ALA A 54 6.32 0.94 6.41
CA ALA A 54 6.11 1.95 5.38
C ALA A 54 7.34 2.85 5.18
N GLY A 55 7.96 2.77 4.00
CA GLY A 55 9.07 3.65 3.61
C GLY A 55 8.56 5.01 3.13
N CYS A 56 9.17 6.10 3.61
CA CYS A 56 8.87 7.46 3.19
C CYS A 56 10.14 8.32 3.21
N VAL A 57 10.29 9.20 2.23
CA VAL A 57 11.35 10.23 2.17
C VAL A 57 10.66 11.58 2.07
N ALA A 58 11.13 12.55 2.85
CA ALA A 58 10.62 13.92 2.90
C ALA A 58 11.18 14.76 1.75
#